data_AF-A0A8T3PTP1-F1
#
_entry.id   AF-A0A8T3PTP1-F1
#
_cell.length_a   1.000
_cell.length_b   1.000
_cell.length_c   1.000
_cell.angle_alpha   90.00
_cell.angle_beta   90.00
_cell.angle_gamma   90.00
#
_symmetry.space_group_name_H-M   'P 1'
#
loop_
_entity.id
_entity.type
_entity.pdbx_description
1 polymer ?
#
loop_
_entity_poly.entity_id
_entity_poly.type
_entity_poly.pdbx_seq_one_letter_code
_entity_poly.pdbx_strand_id
1 'polypeptide(L)'
;MKRRFMFLLTLLASTWIGAETSERPAFNKLGREAQALAQSWLNKNCGAAEQGAFEKKLIETGVVLEPVFWEAFRLGPTEQELKDYGAAIAKRSGDRQNWLRQFGDTQMGKEETARQLAISEKQYADREITQYKERYKTTALAGLGLIGTQQSEADLKLIANDDRNRAQTAAQEALKAIRRQRER
;
A
#
# COMPACT_ATOMS: atom_id res chain seq x y z
N MET A 1 -30.10 -34.53 58.85
CA MET A 1 -29.46 -34.74 57.52
C MET A 1 -29.94 -33.68 56.54
N LYS A 2 -29.04 -33.28 55.61
CA LYS A 2 -29.24 -32.43 54.41
C LYS A 2 -29.17 -30.89 54.60
N ARG A 3 -27.93 -30.40 54.65
CA ARG A 3 -27.52 -29.05 54.24
C ARG A 3 -27.86 -28.83 52.76
N ARG A 4 -28.52 -27.73 52.40
CA ARG A 4 -28.62 -27.23 51.03
C ARG A 4 -27.73 -26.00 50.90
N PHE A 5 -26.56 -26.19 50.28
CA PHE A 5 -25.67 -25.11 49.85
C PHE A 5 -26.23 -24.55 48.53
N MET A 6 -26.73 -23.32 48.57
CA MET A 6 -27.21 -22.59 47.40
C MET A 6 -26.04 -21.77 46.85
N PHE A 7 -25.37 -22.29 45.83
CA PHE A 7 -24.35 -21.55 45.08
C PHE A 7 -25.04 -20.55 44.17
N LEU A 8 -24.94 -19.26 44.50
CA LEU A 8 -25.20 -18.17 43.54
C LEU A 8 -24.05 -18.14 42.53
N LEU A 9 -24.31 -18.56 41.29
CA LEU A 9 -23.45 -18.26 40.15
C LEU A 9 -23.70 -16.80 39.73
N THR A 10 -22.78 -15.91 40.09
CA THR A 10 -22.67 -14.58 39.47
C THR A 10 -21.98 -14.72 38.11
N LEU A 11 -22.79 -14.68 37.05
CA LEU A 11 -22.33 -14.51 35.67
C LEU A 11 -21.79 -13.08 35.48
N LEU A 12 -20.47 -12.92 35.59
CA LEU A 12 -19.75 -11.75 35.09
C LEU A 12 -19.79 -11.81 33.56
N ALA A 13 -20.76 -11.12 32.96
CA ALA A 13 -20.76 -10.82 31.54
C ALA A 13 -19.66 -9.78 31.28
N SER A 14 -18.46 -10.26 30.96
CA SER A 14 -17.38 -9.42 30.44
C SER A 14 -17.84 -8.87 29.08
N THR A 15 -18.34 -7.64 29.06
CA THR A 15 -18.51 -6.88 27.82
C THR A 15 -17.13 -6.51 27.31
N TRP A 16 -16.58 -7.34 26.41
CA TRP A 16 -15.48 -6.92 25.56
C TRP A 16 -16.03 -5.86 24.62
N ILE A 17 -15.98 -4.60 25.06
CA ILE A 17 -16.13 -3.45 24.16
C ILE A 17 -14.93 -3.57 23.22
N GLY A 18 -15.18 -4.07 22.02
CA GLY A 18 -14.20 -4.07 20.94
C GLY A 18 -13.85 -2.63 20.64
N ALA A 19 -12.74 -2.15 21.19
CA ALA A 19 -12.09 -0.98 20.64
C ALA A 19 -11.77 -1.34 19.18
N GLU A 20 -12.48 -0.73 18.24
CA GLU A 20 -12.08 -0.71 16.84
C GLU A 20 -10.69 -0.08 16.79
N THR A 21 -9.66 -0.91 16.91
CA THR A 21 -8.29 -0.51 16.67
C THR A 21 -8.24 -0.10 15.22
N SER A 22 -8.25 1.21 14.97
CA SER A 22 -8.01 1.77 13.65
C SER A 22 -6.83 1.04 13.02
N GLU A 23 -7.03 0.49 11.82
CA GLU A 23 -5.96 -0.17 11.05
C GLU A 23 -4.80 0.79 10.72
N ARG A 24 -5.03 2.11 10.87
CA ARG A 24 -4.14 3.19 10.47
C ARG A 24 -4.09 4.33 11.50
N PRO A 25 -3.55 4.11 12.71
CA PRO A 25 -3.51 5.14 13.75
C PRO A 25 -2.69 6.37 13.36
N ALA A 26 -1.64 6.25 12.53
CA ALA A 26 -0.88 7.41 12.06
C ALA A 26 -1.67 8.20 11.01
N PHE A 27 -2.27 7.51 10.03
CA PHE A 27 -3.09 8.16 8.99
C PHE A 27 -4.29 8.90 9.58
N ASN A 28 -4.96 8.31 10.55
CA ASN A 28 -6.19 8.88 11.13
C ASN A 28 -5.95 10.15 11.95
N LYS A 29 -4.70 10.45 12.33
CA LYS A 29 -4.32 11.69 13.03
C LYS A 29 -4.12 12.88 12.09
N LEU A 30 -4.02 12.62 10.78
CA LEU A 30 -3.85 13.67 9.79
C LEU A 30 -5.15 14.44 9.54
N GLY A 31 -5.03 15.72 9.15
CA GLY A 31 -6.13 16.46 8.55
C GLY A 31 -6.53 15.88 7.19
N ARG A 32 -7.77 16.11 6.75
CA ARG A 32 -8.34 15.51 5.52
C ARG A 32 -7.49 15.74 4.26
N GLU A 33 -6.88 16.92 4.13
CA GLU A 33 -6.03 17.24 2.99
C GLU A 33 -4.75 16.38 2.96
N ALA A 34 -4.07 16.26 4.11
CA ALA A 34 -2.89 15.41 4.25
C ALA A 34 -3.23 13.92 4.08
N GLN A 35 -4.40 13.48 4.56
CA GLN A 35 -4.92 12.14 4.29
C GLN A 35 -5.11 11.91 2.78
N ALA A 36 -5.78 12.83 2.09
CA ALA A 36 -6.01 12.72 0.65
C ALA A 36 -4.68 12.70 -0.13
N LEU A 37 -3.71 13.51 0.28
CA LEU A 37 -2.37 13.55 -0.32
C LEU A 37 -1.63 12.22 -0.12
N ALA A 38 -1.60 11.70 1.11
CA ALA A 38 -0.96 10.40 1.41
C ALA A 38 -1.66 9.24 0.68
N GLN A 39 -2.99 9.21 0.67
CA GLN A 39 -3.79 8.21 -0.03
C GLN A 39 -3.51 8.23 -1.54
N SER A 40 -3.46 9.43 -2.12
CA SER A 40 -3.20 9.60 -3.56
C SER A 40 -1.77 9.20 -3.92
N TRP A 41 -0.79 9.47 -3.04
CA TRP A 41 0.58 8.98 -3.21
C TRP A 41 0.63 7.45 -3.22
N LEU A 42 0.10 6.81 -2.17
CA LEU A 42 0.20 5.37 -1.96
C LEU A 42 -0.52 4.54 -3.04
N ASN A 43 -1.53 5.13 -3.69
CA ASN A 43 -2.29 4.50 -4.77
C ASN A 43 -1.77 4.80 -6.19
N LYS A 44 -0.62 5.47 -6.31
CA LYS A 44 -0.06 5.87 -7.61
C LYS A 44 0.41 4.66 -8.43
N ASN A 45 0.02 4.62 -9.72
CA ASN A 45 0.32 3.54 -10.67
C ASN A 45 1.22 3.96 -11.86
N CYS A 46 2.05 5.00 -11.68
CA CYS A 46 2.92 5.60 -12.73
C CYS A 46 2.19 6.49 -13.75
N GLY A 47 1.98 7.77 -13.38
CA GLY A 47 1.68 8.85 -14.31
C GLY A 47 2.73 9.96 -14.15
N ALA A 48 3.49 10.24 -15.21
CA ALA A 48 4.63 11.18 -15.19
C ALA A 48 4.20 12.65 -15.26
N ALA A 49 3.04 12.96 -15.87
CA ALA A 49 2.64 14.33 -16.20
C ALA A 49 2.41 15.24 -14.98
N GLU A 50 2.01 14.68 -13.83
CA GLU A 50 1.73 15.45 -12.60
C GLU A 50 2.72 15.16 -11.47
N GLN A 51 3.79 14.41 -11.77
CA GLN A 51 4.68 13.88 -10.74
C GLN A 51 5.40 14.97 -9.96
N GLY A 52 5.97 15.98 -10.64
CA GLY A 52 6.74 17.03 -9.97
C GLY A 52 5.91 17.91 -9.03
N ALA A 53 4.69 18.27 -9.43
CA ALA A 53 3.80 19.08 -8.60
C ALA A 53 3.33 18.30 -7.35
N PHE A 54 3.09 17.01 -7.51
CA PHE A 54 2.65 16.16 -6.42
C PHE A 54 3.78 15.86 -5.43
N GLU A 55 5.00 15.59 -5.93
CA GLU A 55 6.21 15.45 -5.10
C GLU A 55 6.48 16.74 -4.31
N LYS A 56 6.33 17.91 -4.94
CA LYS A 56 6.48 19.20 -4.25
C LYS A 56 5.50 19.34 -3.08
N LYS A 57 4.22 19.00 -3.27
CA LYS A 57 3.23 19.03 -2.18
C LYS A 57 3.58 18.08 -1.04
N LEU A 58 4.11 16.90 -1.34
CA LEU A 58 4.58 15.95 -0.31
C LEU A 58 5.75 16.52 0.50
N ILE A 59 6.71 17.14 -0.18
CA ILE A 59 7.84 17.81 0.47
C ILE A 59 7.36 18.96 1.35
N GLU A 60 6.45 19.80 0.85
CA GLU A 60 5.89 20.95 1.58
C GLU A 60 5.07 20.52 2.80
N THR A 61 4.30 19.44 2.68
CA THR A 61 3.56 18.85 3.81
C THR A 61 4.54 18.23 4.83
N GLY A 62 5.62 17.63 4.34
CA GLY A 62 6.82 17.33 5.11
C GLY A 62 6.62 16.28 6.19
N VAL A 63 7.28 16.51 7.33
CA VAL A 63 7.47 15.54 8.43
C VAL A 63 6.18 14.95 9.00
N VAL A 64 5.05 15.65 8.88
CA VAL A 64 3.76 15.14 9.39
C VAL A 64 3.33 13.85 8.68
N LEU A 65 3.78 13.62 7.44
CA LEU A 65 3.46 12.42 6.66
C LEU A 65 4.41 11.23 6.94
N GLU A 66 5.55 11.46 7.59
CA GLU A 66 6.54 10.42 7.84
C GLU A 66 5.97 9.22 8.62
N PRO A 67 5.23 9.40 9.73
CA PRO A 67 4.65 8.28 10.47
C PRO A 67 3.68 7.45 9.62
N VAL A 68 2.98 8.10 8.68
CA VAL A 68 2.02 7.45 7.79
C VAL A 68 2.73 6.58 6.76
N PHE A 69 3.82 7.05 6.17
CA PHE A 69 4.56 6.23 5.21
C PHE A 69 5.30 5.07 5.89
N TRP A 70 5.81 5.23 7.11
CA TRP A 70 6.32 4.10 7.88
C TRP A 70 5.23 3.09 8.28
N GLU A 71 4.03 3.55 8.61
CA GLU A 71 2.86 2.69 8.84
C GLU A 71 2.46 1.93 7.57
N ALA A 72 2.37 2.62 6.43
CA ALA A 72 2.05 2.06 5.12
C ALA A 72 3.08 1.00 4.68
N PHE A 73 4.37 1.26 4.85
CA PHE A 73 5.43 0.30 4.54
C PHE A 73 5.32 -0.98 5.38
N ARG A 74 5.11 -0.83 6.69
CA ARG A 74 5.04 -1.98 7.63
C ARG A 74 3.79 -2.82 7.39
N LEU A 75 2.62 -2.18 7.33
CA LEU A 75 1.34 -2.87 7.30
C LEU A 75 0.91 -3.28 5.88
N GLY A 76 1.39 -2.59 4.83
CA GLY A 76 0.79 -2.72 3.49
C GLY A 76 -0.59 -2.06 3.44
N PRO A 77 -1.38 -2.23 2.37
CA PRO A 77 -2.74 -1.66 2.24
C PRO A 77 -3.75 -2.28 3.23
N THR A 78 -4.77 -1.51 3.62
CA THR A 78 -5.91 -1.97 4.44
C THR A 78 -6.80 -2.94 3.69
N GLU A 79 -7.66 -3.67 4.40
CA GLU A 79 -8.66 -4.53 3.75
C GLU A 79 -9.61 -3.73 2.86
N GLN A 80 -9.99 -2.53 3.31
CA GLN A 80 -10.84 -1.63 2.53
C GLN A 80 -10.13 -1.14 1.25
N GLU A 81 -8.85 -0.76 1.33
CA GLU A 81 -8.05 -0.38 0.15
C GLU A 81 -7.92 -1.55 -0.85
N LEU A 82 -7.73 -2.77 -0.34
CA LEU A 82 -7.69 -3.97 -1.18
C LEU A 82 -9.03 -4.27 -1.85
N LYS A 83 -10.15 -4.05 -1.15
CA LYS A 83 -11.50 -4.22 -1.69
C LYS A 83 -11.78 -3.20 -2.80
N ASP A 84 -11.44 -1.93 -2.57
CA ASP A 84 -11.62 -0.86 -3.54
C ASP A 84 -10.75 -1.09 -4.79
N TYR A 85 -9.49 -1.53 -4.60
CA TYR A 85 -8.63 -1.93 -5.70
C TYR A 85 -9.18 -3.15 -6.46
N GLY A 86 -9.72 -4.13 -5.73
CA GLY A 86 -10.36 -5.33 -6.28
C GLY A 86 -11.52 -5.03 -7.22
N ALA A 87 -12.38 -4.08 -6.87
CA ALA A 87 -13.48 -3.64 -7.73
C ALA A 87 -12.97 -3.05 -9.06
N ALA A 88 -11.87 -2.30 -9.01
CA ALA A 88 -11.24 -1.74 -10.20
C ALA A 88 -10.55 -2.80 -11.07
N ILE A 89 -10.02 -3.88 -10.49
CA ILE A 89 -9.40 -5.00 -11.22
C ILE A 89 -10.42 -5.70 -12.11
N ALA A 90 -11.63 -5.98 -11.61
CA ALA A 90 -12.64 -6.72 -12.38
C ALA A 90 -12.94 -6.04 -13.72
N LYS A 91 -13.12 -4.70 -13.69
CA LYS A 91 -13.29 -3.91 -14.90
C LYS A 91 -12.06 -4.00 -15.83
N ARG A 92 -10.85 -3.82 -15.29
CA ARG A 92 -9.60 -3.90 -16.09
C ARG A 92 -9.39 -5.27 -16.70
N SER A 93 -9.79 -6.34 -16.02
CA SER A 93 -9.75 -7.71 -16.55
C SER A 93 -10.62 -7.84 -17.79
N GLY A 94 -11.86 -7.35 -17.72
CA GLY A 94 -12.77 -7.31 -18.87
C GLY A 94 -12.22 -6.49 -20.04
N ASP A 95 -11.73 -5.28 -19.76
CA ASP A 95 -11.13 -4.40 -20.76
C ASP A 95 -9.91 -5.07 -21.44
N ARG A 96 -9.04 -5.72 -20.64
CA ARG A 96 -7.89 -6.48 -21.14
C ARG A 96 -8.31 -7.63 -22.04
N GLN A 97 -9.28 -8.44 -21.63
CA GLN A 97 -9.77 -9.58 -22.41
C GLN A 97 -10.38 -9.11 -23.74
N ASN A 98 -11.12 -8.00 -23.73
CA ASN A 98 -11.66 -7.41 -24.96
C ASN A 98 -10.55 -6.91 -25.88
N TRP A 99 -9.56 -6.19 -25.34
CA TRP A 99 -8.42 -5.72 -26.11
C TRP A 99 -7.60 -6.88 -26.72
N LEU A 100 -7.36 -7.95 -25.96
CA LEU A 100 -6.64 -9.13 -26.45
C LEU A 100 -7.38 -9.83 -27.59
N ARG A 101 -8.71 -9.94 -27.53
CA ARG A 101 -9.50 -10.52 -28.64
C ARG A 101 -9.46 -9.67 -29.90
N GLN A 102 -9.42 -8.34 -29.76
CA GLN A 102 -9.44 -7.42 -30.89
C GLN A 102 -8.06 -7.24 -31.52
N PHE A 103 -7.02 -7.14 -30.70
CA PHE A 103 -5.70 -6.69 -31.14
C PHE A 103 -4.57 -7.68 -30.83
N GLY A 104 -4.77 -8.63 -29.92
CA GLY A 104 -3.71 -9.52 -29.42
C GLY A 104 -2.93 -10.20 -30.55
N ASP A 105 -3.63 -10.88 -31.46
CA ASP A 105 -2.98 -11.63 -32.55
C ASP A 105 -2.03 -10.76 -33.39
N THR A 106 -2.39 -9.49 -33.60
CA THR A 106 -1.57 -8.54 -34.38
C THR A 106 -0.42 -7.94 -33.57
N GLN A 107 -0.58 -7.78 -32.25
CA GLN A 107 0.41 -7.12 -31.39
C GLN A 107 1.44 -8.09 -30.80
N MET A 108 1.05 -9.34 -30.55
CA MET A 108 1.91 -10.34 -29.87
C MET A 108 1.87 -11.74 -30.50
N GLY A 109 1.08 -11.95 -31.56
CA GLY A 109 0.94 -13.24 -32.22
C GLY A 109 -0.11 -14.14 -31.58
N LYS A 110 -0.57 -15.14 -32.35
CA LYS A 110 -1.68 -16.03 -31.97
C LYS A 110 -1.39 -16.89 -30.74
N GLU A 111 -0.18 -17.44 -30.66
CA GLU A 111 0.21 -18.32 -29.54
C GLU A 111 0.21 -17.55 -28.21
N GLU A 112 0.86 -16.38 -28.19
CA GLU A 112 0.89 -15.56 -26.97
C GLU A 112 -0.49 -15.01 -26.62
N THR A 113 -1.28 -14.60 -27.61
CA THR A 113 -2.65 -14.16 -27.38
C THR A 113 -3.50 -15.27 -26.75
N ALA A 114 -3.40 -16.50 -27.24
CA ALA A 114 -4.09 -17.65 -26.66
C ALA A 114 -3.65 -17.90 -25.20
N ARG A 115 -2.33 -17.81 -24.91
CA ARG A 115 -1.82 -17.91 -23.53
C ARG A 115 -2.39 -16.82 -22.62
N GLN A 116 -2.43 -15.58 -23.09
CA GLN A 116 -2.91 -14.43 -22.32
C GLN A 116 -4.44 -14.47 -22.11
N LEU A 117 -5.21 -14.96 -23.08
CA LEU A 117 -6.65 -15.17 -22.97
C LEU A 117 -6.99 -16.32 -22.02
N ALA A 118 -6.13 -17.33 -21.90
CA ALA A 118 -6.31 -18.46 -20.97
C ALA A 118 -6.17 -18.08 -19.49
N ILE A 119 -5.62 -16.90 -19.18
CA ILE A 119 -5.53 -16.40 -17.80
C ILE A 119 -6.95 -16.09 -17.30
N SER A 120 -7.38 -16.81 -16.27
CA SER A 120 -8.66 -16.57 -15.61
C SER A 120 -8.70 -15.21 -14.92
N GLU A 121 -9.89 -14.65 -14.75
CA GLU A 121 -10.09 -13.40 -13.99
C GLU A 121 -9.52 -13.50 -12.58
N LYS A 122 -9.69 -14.65 -11.91
CA LYS A 122 -9.12 -14.90 -10.59
C LYS A 122 -7.59 -14.83 -10.60
N GLN A 123 -6.93 -15.51 -11.54
CA GLN A 123 -5.46 -15.49 -11.64
C GLN A 123 -4.95 -14.08 -11.94
N TYR A 124 -5.64 -13.33 -12.82
CA TYR A 124 -5.32 -11.94 -13.09
C TYR A 124 -5.46 -11.08 -11.82
N ALA A 125 -6.57 -11.22 -11.09
CA ALA A 125 -6.83 -10.48 -9.88
C ALA A 125 -5.82 -10.78 -8.76
N ASP A 126 -5.52 -12.06 -8.52
CA ASP A 126 -4.54 -12.48 -7.51
C ASP A 126 -3.14 -11.89 -7.82
N ARG A 127 -2.77 -11.83 -9.11
CA ARG A 127 -1.52 -11.21 -9.56
C ARG A 127 -1.52 -9.70 -9.36
N GLU A 128 -2.62 -9.02 -9.70
CA GLU A 128 -2.77 -7.58 -9.56
C GLU A 128 -2.74 -7.15 -8.08
N ILE A 129 -3.40 -7.91 -7.20
CA ILE A 129 -3.38 -7.65 -5.76
C ILE A 129 -1.98 -7.84 -5.17
N THR A 130 -1.27 -8.89 -5.58
CA THR A 130 0.11 -9.12 -5.15
C THR A 130 1.01 -7.97 -5.56
N GLN A 131 0.92 -7.54 -6.83
CA GLN A 131 1.68 -6.38 -7.31
C GLN A 131 1.29 -5.08 -6.62
N TYR A 132 0.01 -4.87 -6.33
CA TYR A 132 -0.45 -3.69 -5.60
C TYR A 132 0.12 -3.62 -4.19
N LYS A 133 0.14 -4.74 -3.45
CA LYS A 133 0.73 -4.79 -2.09
C LYS A 133 2.21 -4.41 -2.10
N GLU A 134 2.99 -4.93 -3.04
CA GLU A 134 4.42 -4.60 -3.17
C GLU A 134 4.62 -3.14 -3.61
N ARG A 135 3.84 -2.68 -4.60
CA ARG A 135 3.88 -1.28 -5.04
C ARG A 135 3.51 -0.31 -3.92
N TYR A 136 2.51 -0.63 -3.11
CA TYR A 136 2.07 0.21 -1.99
C TYR A 136 3.22 0.44 -1.00
N LYS A 137 3.93 -0.63 -0.62
CA LYS A 137 5.06 -0.57 0.30
C LYS A 137 6.25 0.18 -0.28
N THR A 138 6.62 -0.12 -1.52
CA THR A 138 7.74 0.57 -2.19
C THR A 138 7.43 2.05 -2.46
N THR A 139 6.18 2.40 -2.75
CA THR A 139 5.73 3.80 -2.88
C THR A 139 5.79 4.54 -1.54
N ALA A 140 5.47 3.86 -0.43
CA ALA A 140 5.66 4.43 0.90
C ALA A 140 7.15 4.79 1.16
N LEU A 141 8.09 3.90 0.82
CA LEU A 141 9.52 4.19 0.92
C LEU A 141 9.95 5.35 0.02
N ALA A 142 9.41 5.43 -1.20
CA ALA A 142 9.66 6.57 -2.07
C ALA A 142 9.16 7.89 -1.45
N GLY A 143 8.01 7.87 -0.76
CA GLY A 143 7.50 9.03 -0.02
C GLY A 143 8.44 9.46 1.12
N LEU A 144 8.98 8.50 1.87
CA LEU A 144 10.00 8.77 2.89
C LEU A 144 11.28 9.39 2.29
N GLY A 145 11.67 8.94 1.10
CA GLY A 145 12.79 9.51 0.35
C GLY A 145 12.58 10.96 -0.09
N LEU A 146 11.33 11.40 -0.27
CA LEU A 146 10.99 12.80 -0.57
C LEU A 146 10.91 13.67 0.69
N ILE A 147 10.48 13.11 1.82
CA ILE A 147 10.44 13.86 3.09
C ILE A 147 11.86 14.05 3.63
N GLY A 148 12.68 12.99 3.59
CA GLY A 148 14.11 13.06 3.83
C GLY A 148 14.54 13.45 5.25
N THR A 149 13.76 13.11 6.27
CA THR A 149 14.17 13.34 7.67
C THR A 149 15.38 12.50 8.04
N GLN A 150 16.11 12.93 9.06
CA GLN A 150 17.30 12.23 9.55
C GLN A 150 16.97 10.82 10.05
N GLN A 151 15.82 10.66 10.73
CA GLN A 151 15.33 9.37 11.20
C GLN A 151 15.03 8.45 10.02
N SER A 152 14.25 8.94 9.04
CA SER A 152 13.93 8.16 7.84
C SER A 152 15.19 7.75 7.08
N GLU A 153 16.18 8.63 6.94
CA GLU A 153 17.45 8.29 6.28
C GLU A 153 18.19 7.17 7.02
N ALA A 154 18.22 7.20 8.36
CA ALA A 154 18.87 6.16 9.16
C ALA A 154 18.18 4.80 8.98
N ASP A 155 16.86 4.76 9.07
CA ASP A 155 16.08 3.53 8.92
C ASP A 155 16.14 2.98 7.49
N LEU A 156 16.10 3.85 6.48
CA LEU A 156 16.28 3.46 5.08
C LEU A 156 17.67 2.87 4.81
N LYS A 157 18.73 3.36 5.47
CA LYS A 157 20.08 2.76 5.36
C LYS A 157 20.11 1.33 5.89
N LEU A 158 19.40 1.04 6.98
CA LEU A 158 19.31 -0.32 7.51
C LEU A 158 18.66 -1.26 6.49
N ILE A 159 17.57 -0.84 5.86
CA ILE A 159 16.87 -1.63 4.82
C ILE A 159 17.75 -1.77 3.56
N ALA A 160 18.41 -0.69 3.13
CA ALA A 160 19.22 -0.67 1.91
C ALA A 160 20.49 -1.53 2.00
N ASN A 161 20.98 -1.80 3.21
CA ASN A 161 22.19 -2.59 3.48
C ASN A 161 21.89 -4.07 3.78
N ASP A 162 20.61 -4.47 3.86
CA ASP A 162 20.20 -5.86 4.06
C ASP A 162 19.85 -6.50 2.70
N ASP A 163 20.73 -7.39 2.23
CA ASP A 163 20.59 -8.11 0.96
C ASP A 163 19.44 -9.14 0.95
N ARG A 164 18.92 -9.48 2.13
CA ARG A 164 17.75 -10.37 2.29
C ARG A 164 16.44 -9.59 2.32
N ASN A 165 16.48 -8.27 2.44
CA ASN A 165 15.30 -7.45 2.50
C ASN A 165 14.72 -7.22 1.11
N ARG A 166 13.47 -7.64 0.88
CA ARG A 166 12.78 -7.44 -0.41
C ARG A 166 12.63 -5.96 -0.79
N ALA A 167 12.69 -5.05 0.19
CA ALA A 167 12.58 -3.62 -0.03
C ALA A 167 13.94 -2.92 -0.22
N GLN A 168 15.05 -3.65 -0.26
CA GLN A 168 16.41 -3.11 -0.37
C GLN A 168 16.54 -2.09 -1.51
N THR A 169 16.15 -2.47 -2.74
CA THR A 169 16.25 -1.60 -3.92
C THR A 169 15.39 -0.34 -3.77
N ALA A 170 14.17 -0.45 -3.24
CA ALA A 170 13.30 0.69 -3.02
C ALA A 170 13.88 1.66 -1.97
N ALA A 171 14.51 1.13 -0.91
CA ALA A 171 15.20 1.95 0.08
C ALA A 171 16.43 2.66 -0.49
N GLN A 172 17.21 1.99 -1.36
CA GLN A 172 18.32 2.62 -2.06
C GLN A 172 17.86 3.79 -2.95
N GLU A 173 16.75 3.62 -3.68
CA GLU A 173 16.16 4.71 -4.48
C GLU A 173 15.65 5.86 -3.62
N ALA A 174 15.02 5.57 -2.48
CA ALA A 174 14.61 6.59 -1.51
C ALA A 174 15.82 7.39 -0.99
N LEU A 175 16.93 6.72 -0.63
CA LEU A 175 18.17 7.40 -0.20
C LEU A 175 18.76 8.29 -1.31
N LYS A 176 18.69 7.86 -2.58
CA LYS A 176 19.09 8.70 -3.72
C LYS A 176 18.19 9.94 -3.84
N ALA A 177 16.89 9.83 -3.54
CA ALA A 177 15.98 10.97 -3.54
C ALA A 177 16.36 11.99 -2.44
N ILE A 178 16.67 11.53 -1.23
CA ILE A 178 17.13 12.39 -0.12
C ILE A 178 18.38 13.17 -0.51
N ARG A 179 19.37 12.51 -1.13
CA ARG A 179 20.61 13.17 -1.60
C ARG A 179 20.31 14.27 -2.62
N ARG A 180 19.50 13.96 -3.64
CA ARG A 180 19.09 14.92 -4.67
C ARG A 180 18.35 16.13 -4.11
N GLN A 181 17.57 15.95 -3.04
CA GLN A 181 16.84 17.05 -2.40
C GLN A 181 17.79 17.99 -1.65
N ARG A 182 18.86 17.47 -1.03
CA ARG A 182 19.87 18.28 -0.32
C ARG A 182 20.79 19.06 -1.25
N GLU A 183 20.89 18.64 -2.51
CA GLU A 183 21.69 19.29 -3.56
C GLU A 183 20.93 20.41 -4.28
N ARG A 184 19.63 20.59 -4.00
CA ARG A 184 18.77 21.64 -4.56
C ARG A 184 18.68 22.84 -3.63
#